data_AF-A0A0D2LDX4-F1
#
_entry.id   AF-A0A0D2LDX4-F1
#
_cell.length_a   1.000
_cell.length_b   1.000
_cell.length_c   1.000
_cell.angle_alpha   90.00
_cell.angle_beta   90.00
_cell.angle_gamma   90.00
#
_symmetry.space_group_name_H-M   'P 1'
#
loop_
_entity.id
_entity.type
_entity.pdbx_description
1 polymer ?
#
loop_
_entity_poly.entity_id
_entity_poly.type
_entity_poly.pdbx_seq_one_letter_code
_entity_poly.pdbx_strand_id
1 'polypeptide(L)'
;MIITTLHSIIQQLEATGTSHEDAVLAKFKKMISEAGLQLSPEFVVYGDLNATLHRFLRARKYKLEAAFAMLEKSLAWRKRVGADGALRLALPQDLVALVRGCRPSSYIGFHREVR
;
A
#
# COMPACT_ATOMS: atom_id res chain seq x y z
N MET A 1 36.24 -2.90 0.43
CA MET A 1 35.90 -3.68 -0.78
C MET A 1 34.45 -4.19 -0.73
N ILE A 2 33.44 -3.30 -0.70
CA ILE A 2 32.00 -3.69 -0.70
C ILE A 2 31.19 -2.88 -1.74
N ILE A 3 31.76 -1.78 -2.26
CA ILE A 3 31.06 -0.84 -3.17
C ILE A 3 30.96 -1.39 -4.61
N THR A 4 31.83 -2.32 -5.01
CA THR A 4 31.87 -2.90 -6.35
C THR A 4 30.71 -3.84 -6.67
N THR A 5 30.07 -4.43 -5.65
CA THR A 5 29.01 -5.44 -5.86
C THR A 5 27.65 -4.81 -6.18
N LEU A 6 27.36 -3.61 -5.66
CA LEU A 6 26.10 -2.90 -5.89
C LEU A 6 26.00 -2.34 -7.31
N HIS A 7 27.09 -1.80 -7.86
CA HIS A 7 27.12 -1.30 -9.23
C HIS A 7 26.93 -2.44 -10.26
N SER A 8 27.49 -3.62 -9.99
CA SER A 8 27.35 -4.79 -10.86
C SER A 8 25.90 -5.33 -10.92
N ILE A 9 25.16 -5.28 -9.81
CA ILE A 9 23.75 -5.71 -9.77
C ILE A 9 22.83 -4.74 -10.52
N ILE A 10 23.11 -3.43 -10.44
CA ILE A 10 22.33 -2.41 -11.17
C ILE A 10 22.53 -2.58 -12.68
N GLN A 11 23.77 -2.78 -13.12
CA GLN A 11 24.08 -3.04 -14.54
C GLN A 11 23.46 -4.36 -15.06
N GLN A 12 23.34 -5.39 -14.21
CA GLN A 12 22.67 -6.64 -14.60
C GLN A 12 21.16 -6.51 -14.72
N LEU A 13 20.51 -5.62 -13.94
CA LEU A 13 19.07 -5.34 -14.03
C LEU A 13 18.70 -4.53 -15.28
N GLU A 14 19.61 -3.66 -15.74
CA GLU A 14 19.45 -2.92 -17.00
C GLU A 14 19.52 -3.85 -18.22
N ALA A 15 20.29 -4.94 -18.14
CA ALA A 15 20.44 -5.92 -19.23
C ALA A 15 19.19 -6.80 -19.48
N THR A 16 18.27 -6.90 -18.51
CA THR A 16 17.03 -7.69 -18.63
C THR A 16 15.80 -6.87 -19.01
N GLY A 17 15.94 -5.57 -19.27
CA GLY A 17 14.82 -4.68 -19.61
C GLY A 17 13.78 -4.51 -18.49
N THR A 18 14.10 -4.96 -17.28
CA THR A 18 13.19 -4.92 -16.12
C THR A 18 13.37 -3.59 -15.42
N SER A 19 12.29 -2.81 -15.22
CA SER A 19 12.44 -1.53 -14.53
C SER A 19 12.93 -1.74 -13.10
N HIS A 20 13.70 -0.79 -12.57
CA HIS A 20 14.15 -0.83 -11.17
C HIS A 20 12.96 -1.01 -10.21
N GLU A 21 11.82 -0.39 -10.51
CA GLU A 21 10.61 -0.49 -9.70
C GLU A 21 10.01 -1.90 -9.71
N ASP A 22 10.02 -2.58 -10.85
CA ASP A 22 9.52 -3.97 -10.96
C ASP A 22 10.41 -4.94 -10.18
N ALA A 23 11.74 -4.73 -10.23
CA ALA A 23 12.68 -5.53 -9.46
C ALA A 23 12.49 -5.33 -7.95
N VAL A 24 12.25 -4.09 -7.50
CA VAL A 24 11.95 -3.79 -6.09
C VAL A 24 10.59 -4.38 -5.68
N LEU A 25 9.56 -4.27 -6.53
CA LEU A 25 8.25 -4.85 -6.27
C LEU A 25 8.32 -6.38 -6.13
N ALA A 26 9.07 -7.06 -6.99
CA ALA A 26 9.27 -8.50 -6.92
C ALA A 26 9.91 -8.92 -5.58
N LYS A 27 10.97 -8.21 -5.15
CA LYS A 27 11.61 -8.42 -3.84
C LYS A 27 10.63 -8.18 -2.70
N PHE A 28 9.82 -7.12 -2.80
CA PHE A 28 8.84 -6.78 -1.77
C PHE A 28 7.76 -7.86 -1.61
N LYS A 29 7.22 -8.36 -2.73
CA LYS A 29 6.27 -9.48 -2.74
C LYS A 29 6.86 -10.75 -2.12
N LYS A 30 8.12 -11.06 -2.43
CA LYS A 30 8.83 -12.19 -1.84
C LYS A 30 8.91 -12.06 -0.31
N MET A 31 9.27 -10.88 0.18
CA MET A 31 9.37 -10.62 1.63
C MET A 31 8.03 -10.74 2.36
N ILE A 32 6.93 -10.29 1.72
CA ILE A 32 5.56 -10.46 2.23
C ILE A 32 5.18 -11.95 2.30
N SER A 33 5.49 -12.71 1.24
CA SER A 33 5.24 -14.15 1.17
C SER A 33 6.04 -14.92 2.22
N GLU A 34 7.33 -14.61 2.40
CA GLU A 34 8.20 -15.26 3.38
C GLU A 34 7.78 -14.97 4.82
N ALA A 35 7.25 -13.78 5.08
CA ALA A 35 6.67 -13.42 6.37
C ALA A 35 5.28 -14.04 6.62
N GLY A 36 4.71 -14.76 5.63
CA GLY A 36 3.38 -15.36 5.76
C GLY A 36 2.24 -14.34 5.87
N LEU A 37 2.47 -13.09 5.44
CA LEU A 37 1.46 -12.04 5.52
C LEU A 37 0.38 -12.26 4.45
N GLN A 38 -0.86 -12.35 4.90
CA GLN A 38 -2.03 -12.41 4.03
C GLN A 38 -2.69 -11.04 3.94
N LEU A 39 -2.95 -10.59 2.72
CA LEU A 39 -3.59 -9.31 2.43
C LEU A 39 -5.05 -9.56 2.09
N SER A 40 -5.98 -8.95 2.84
CA SER A 40 -7.42 -9.09 2.59
C SER A 40 -7.83 -8.36 1.30
N PRO A 41 -8.88 -8.81 0.60
CA PRO A 41 -9.41 -8.12 -0.58
C PRO A 41 -9.80 -6.66 -0.29
N GLU A 42 -10.34 -6.38 0.90
CA GLU A 42 -10.72 -5.03 1.33
C GLU A 42 -9.52 -4.10 1.57
N PHE A 43 -8.30 -4.64 1.61
CA PHE A 43 -7.06 -3.88 1.63
C PHE A 43 -6.53 -3.58 0.22
N VAL A 44 -6.86 -4.42 -0.77
CA VAL A 44 -6.36 -4.32 -2.14
C VAL A 44 -7.24 -3.37 -2.95
N VAL A 45 -6.66 -2.24 -3.36
CA VAL A 45 -7.45 -1.19 -4.03
C VAL A 45 -7.81 -1.60 -5.45
N TYR A 46 -9.10 -1.62 -5.75
CA TYR A 46 -9.67 -2.08 -7.02
C TYR A 46 -9.20 -3.49 -7.43
N GLY A 47 -8.82 -4.35 -6.47
CA GLY A 47 -8.26 -5.67 -6.77
C GLY A 47 -6.84 -5.65 -7.33
N ASP A 48 -6.22 -4.48 -7.49
CA ASP A 48 -4.84 -4.35 -7.96
C ASP A 48 -3.84 -4.40 -6.79
N LEU A 49 -3.28 -5.59 -6.60
CA LEU A 49 -2.25 -5.82 -5.59
C LEU A 49 -0.98 -5.02 -5.90
N ASN A 50 -0.57 -4.91 -7.17
CA ASN A 50 0.67 -4.22 -7.52
C ASN A 50 0.55 -2.73 -7.20
N ALA A 51 -0.53 -2.08 -7.64
CA ALA A 51 -0.80 -0.69 -7.33
C ALA A 51 -0.89 -0.45 -5.81
N THR A 52 -1.43 -1.40 -5.06
CA THR A 52 -1.49 -1.33 -3.60
C THR A 52 -0.09 -1.37 -2.99
N LEU A 53 0.75 -2.33 -3.37
CA LEU A 53 2.12 -2.47 -2.86
C LEU A 53 3.02 -1.30 -3.26
N HIS A 54 2.85 -0.76 -4.48
CA HIS A 54 3.58 0.43 -4.92
C HIS A 54 3.31 1.65 -4.04
N ARG A 55 2.13 1.79 -3.43
CA ARG A 55 1.87 2.92 -2.50
C ARG A 55 2.78 2.86 -1.29
N PHE A 56 3.00 1.68 -0.71
CA PHE A 56 3.90 1.49 0.41
C PHE A 56 5.35 1.75 0.01
N LEU A 57 5.77 1.23 -1.14
CA LEU A 57 7.12 1.47 -1.68
C LEU A 57 7.36 2.96 -1.93
N ARG A 58 6.46 3.64 -2.65
CA ARG A 58 6.56 5.08 -2.94
C ARG A 58 6.57 5.92 -1.66
N ALA A 59 5.70 5.61 -0.70
CA ALA A 59 5.65 6.30 0.60
C ALA A 59 6.94 6.16 1.42
N ARG A 60 7.80 5.20 1.08
CA ARG A 60 9.11 4.97 1.73
C ARG A 60 10.28 5.11 0.78
N LYS A 61 10.09 5.78 -0.36
CA LYS A 61 11.13 6.03 -1.37
C LYS A 61 11.83 4.72 -1.78
N TYR A 62 11.05 3.67 -1.97
CA TYR A 62 11.48 2.33 -2.38
C TYR A 62 12.47 1.64 -1.41
N LYS A 63 12.54 2.08 -0.15
CA LYS A 63 13.25 1.38 0.93
C LYS A 63 12.41 0.20 1.43
N LEU A 64 12.82 -1.04 1.10
CA LEU A 64 12.04 -2.26 1.29
C LEU A 64 11.64 -2.50 2.75
N GLU A 65 12.59 -2.45 3.67
CA GLU A 65 12.41 -2.75 5.08
C GLU A 65 11.47 -1.73 5.73
N ALA A 66 11.62 -0.45 5.36
CA ALA A 66 10.76 0.61 5.84
C ALA A 66 9.33 0.50 5.26
N ALA A 67 9.19 0.10 3.99
CA ALA A 67 7.90 -0.15 3.36
C ALA A 67 7.18 -1.34 3.99
N PHE A 68 7.93 -2.39 4.32
CA PHE A 68 7.41 -3.57 5.00
C PHE A 68 6.96 -3.28 6.42
N ALA A 69 7.79 -2.61 7.21
CA ALA A 69 7.39 -2.19 8.56
C ALA A 69 6.15 -1.29 8.55
N MET A 70 5.97 -0.48 7.50
CA MET A 70 4.75 0.31 7.30
C MET A 70 3.55 -0.59 6.96
N LEU A 71 3.72 -1.57 6.07
CA LEU A 71 2.68 -2.54 5.73
C LEU A 71 2.21 -3.32 6.97
N GLU A 72 3.14 -3.88 7.74
CA GLU A 72 2.83 -4.62 8.97
C GLU A 72 2.03 -3.77 9.96
N LYS A 73 2.46 -2.53 10.20
CA LYS A 73 1.74 -1.60 11.07
C LYS A 73 0.32 -1.33 10.57
N SER A 74 0.16 -1.15 9.25
CA SER A 74 -1.16 -0.96 8.63
C SER A 74 -2.05 -2.19 8.82
N LEU A 75 -1.54 -3.40 8.57
CA LEU A 75 -2.30 -4.64 8.75
C LEU A 75 -2.69 -4.88 10.21
N ALA A 76 -1.76 -4.64 11.14
CA ALA A 76 -2.01 -4.75 12.57
C ALA A 76 -3.10 -3.76 13.03
N TRP A 77 -3.03 -2.51 12.56
CA TRP A 77 -4.06 -1.51 12.84
C TRP A 77 -5.43 -1.94 12.29
N ARG A 78 -5.49 -2.38 11.03
CA ARG A 78 -6.75 -2.83 10.40
C ARG A 78 -7.40 -3.97 11.16
N LYS A 79 -6.60 -4.96 11.55
CA LYS A 79 -7.07 -6.08 12.38
C LYS A 79 -7.62 -5.59 13.72
N ARG A 80 -6.88 -4.70 14.41
CA ARG A 80 -7.27 -4.18 15.73
C ARG A 80 -8.59 -3.41 15.70
N VAL A 81 -8.84 -2.63 14.65
CA VAL A 81 -10.04 -1.77 14.56
C VAL A 81 -11.18 -2.38 13.74
N GLY A 82 -11.00 -3.60 13.21
CA GLY A 82 -11.99 -4.24 12.33
C GLY A 82 -12.21 -3.50 11.02
N ALA A 83 -11.17 -2.86 10.46
CA ALA A 83 -11.29 -1.97 9.30
C ALA A 83 -11.89 -2.65 8.05
N ASP A 84 -11.62 -3.94 7.85
CA ASP A 84 -12.11 -4.70 6.69
C ASP A 84 -13.65 -4.84 6.70
N GLY A 85 -14.27 -4.79 7.88
CA GLY A 85 -15.72 -4.84 8.04
C GLY A 85 -16.40 -3.48 8.15
N ALA A 86 -15.64 -2.38 8.20
CA ALA A 86 -16.16 -1.07 8.60
C ALA A 86 -17.29 -0.55 7.70
N LEU A 87 -17.29 -0.90 6.41
CA LEU A 87 -18.33 -0.47 5.46
C LEU A 87 -19.59 -1.33 5.50
N ARG A 88 -19.58 -2.48 6.20
CA ARG A 88 -20.73 -3.38 6.29
C ARG A 88 -21.73 -2.93 7.34
N LEU A 89 -21.32 -2.07 8.27
CA LEU A 89 -22.14 -1.58 9.36
C LEU A 89 -22.54 -0.14 9.10
N ALA A 90 -23.83 0.15 9.26
CA ALA A 90 -24.29 1.53 9.28
C ALA A 90 -23.71 2.25 10.51
N LEU A 91 -23.28 3.50 10.31
CA LEU A 91 -22.91 4.34 11.45
C LEU A 91 -24.15 4.66 12.29
N PRO A 92 -24.02 4.74 13.63
CA PRO A 92 -25.09 5.20 14.51
C PRO A 92 -25.62 6.57 14.06
N GLN A 93 -26.95 6.74 14.04
CA GLN A 93 -27.58 7.94 13.47
C GLN A 93 -27.29 9.21 14.27
N ASP A 94 -27.16 9.08 15.59
CA ASP A 94 -26.71 10.12 16.51
C ASP A 94 -25.28 10.60 16.17
N LEU A 95 -24.37 9.66 15.90
CA LEU A 95 -23.02 9.98 15.47
C LEU A 95 -23.01 10.67 14.10
N VAL A 96 -23.83 10.19 13.15
CA VAL A 96 -23.97 10.82 11.82
C VAL A 96 -24.49 12.25 11.95
N ALA A 97 -25.52 12.47 12.77
CA ALA A 97 -26.10 13.79 13.02
C ALA A 97 -25.05 14.74 13.63
N LEU A 98 -24.31 14.28 14.64
CA LEU A 98 -23.24 15.05 15.28
C LEU A 98 -22.15 15.42 14.26
N VAL A 99 -21.61 14.44 13.52
CA VAL A 99 -20.53 14.68 12.55
C VAL A 99 -20.98 15.66 11.47
N ARG A 100 -22.20 15.51 10.93
CA ARG A 100 -22.72 16.43 9.92
C ARG A 100 -22.95 17.85 10.46
N GLY A 101 -23.32 17.99 11.74
CA GLY A 101 -23.47 19.29 12.38
C GLY A 101 -22.14 20.02 12.61
N CYS A 102 -21.06 19.29 12.88
CA CYS A 102 -19.75 19.88 13.18
C CYS A 102 -18.80 19.96 11.97
N ARG A 103 -18.94 19.05 11.00
CA ARG A 103 -18.06 18.91 9.84
C ARG A 103 -18.87 18.56 8.60
N PRO A 104 -19.42 19.54 7.88
CA PRO A 104 -20.06 19.29 6.60
C PRO A 104 -18.99 18.81 5.60
N SER A 105 -18.99 17.52 5.29
CA SER A 105 -18.10 16.91 4.30
C SER A 105 -18.86 15.91 3.44
N SER A 106 -18.70 16.02 2.13
CA SER A 106 -19.37 15.17 1.14
C SER A 106 -18.42 14.90 -0.02
N TYR A 107 -18.45 13.70 -0.59
CA TYR A 107 -17.86 13.44 -1.89
C TYR A 107 -18.86 13.86 -2.98
N ILE A 108 -18.55 14.91 -3.73
CA ILE A 108 -19.42 15.44 -4.81
C ILE A 108 -18.61 15.57 -6.10
N GLY A 109 -19.10 14.91 -7.15
CA GLY A 109 -18.49 14.96 -8.49
C GLY A 109 -17.21 14.14 -8.61
N PHE A 110 -16.57 14.27 -9.78
CA PHE A 110 -15.28 13.66 -10.10
C PHE A 110 -14.39 14.73 -10.71
N HIS A 111 -13.12 14.75 -10.33
CA HIS A 111 -12.14 15.58 -11.02
C HIS A 111 -11.82 14.93 -12.38
N ARG A 112 -11.74 15.73 -13.45
CA ARG A 112 -11.22 15.23 -14.74
C ARG A 112 -9.75 14.88 -14.57
N GLU A 113 -9.38 13.61 -14.69
CA GLU A 113 -7.96 13.24 -14.79
C GLU A 113 -7.43 13.79 -16.11
N VAL A 114 -6.32 14.55 -16.05
CA VAL A 114 -5.57 14.94 -17.25
C VAL A 114 -4.84 13.67 -17.69
N ARG A 115 -5.27 13.10 -18.82
CA ARG A 115 -4.55 12.01 -19.49
C ARG A 115 -3.41 12.58 -20.32
#